data_AF-A0A1M7JAA2-F1
#
_entry.id   AF-A0A1M7JAA2-F1
#
_cell.length_a   1.000
_cell.length_b   1.000
_cell.length_c   1.000
_cell.angle_alpha   90.00
_cell.angle_beta   90.00
_cell.angle_gamma   90.00
#
_symmetry.space_group_name_H-M   'P 1'
#
loop_
_entity.id
_entity.type
_entity.pdbx_description
1 polymer ?
#
loop_
_entity_poly.entity_id
_entity_poly.type
_entity_poly.pdbx_seq_one_letter_code
_entity_poly.pdbx_strand_id
1 'polypeptide(L)'
;MRSSPWSLPVLSVLSLLVIAGSVGWAEATDAQPHAPAAAESEAEPSFEVCAEGDYPAYVLFPETRAKSATAQPGTCVTQTVADAGTAYPIQVYGLDGTTPFLIGDDEVAGEGEQVRATGTTEAPDWVTA
;
A
#
# COMPACT_ATOMS: atom_id res chain seq x y z
N MET A 1 -15.79 22.13 36.28
CA MET A 1 -15.89 22.99 35.09
C MET A 1 -14.49 23.53 34.76
N ARG A 2 -13.87 23.05 33.69
CA ARG A 2 -12.69 23.65 33.06
C ARG A 2 -12.67 23.21 31.60
N SER A 3 -12.92 24.16 30.71
CA SER A 3 -12.93 24.06 29.27
C SER A 3 -11.54 24.36 28.72
N SER A 4 -10.99 23.51 27.86
CA SER A 4 -9.87 23.86 26.98
C SER A 4 -10.33 23.76 25.52
N PRO A 5 -10.25 24.87 24.75
CA PRO A 5 -10.65 24.89 23.36
C PRO A 5 -9.56 24.33 22.43
N TRP A 6 -10.02 23.63 21.41
CA TRP A 6 -9.26 23.17 20.25
C TRP A 6 -8.90 24.36 19.34
N SER A 7 -7.68 24.35 18.80
CA SER A 7 -7.25 25.27 17.75
C SER A 7 -6.82 24.47 16.53
N LEU A 8 -7.61 24.56 15.45
CA LEU A 8 -7.21 24.16 14.10
C LEU A 8 -6.86 25.43 13.31
N PRO A 9 -5.72 25.50 12.62
CA PRO A 9 -5.48 26.55 11.64
C PRO A 9 -6.07 26.16 10.28
N VAL A 10 -7.13 26.88 9.89
CA VAL A 10 -7.55 27.07 8.50
C VAL A 10 -6.59 28.08 7.87
N LEU A 11 -6.03 27.80 6.70
CA LEU A 11 -5.56 28.83 5.77
C LEU A 11 -5.53 28.30 4.34
N SER A 12 -6.57 28.70 3.58
CA SER A 12 -6.60 28.69 2.13
C SER A 12 -5.56 29.67 1.59
N VAL A 13 -4.81 29.31 0.54
CA VAL A 13 -4.25 30.31 -0.38
C VAL A 13 -4.47 29.83 -1.80
N LEU A 14 -5.48 30.44 -2.42
CA LEU A 14 -5.70 30.50 -3.85
C LEU A 14 -4.72 31.52 -4.47
N SER A 15 -4.37 31.25 -5.73
CA SER A 15 -3.91 32.22 -6.75
C SER A 15 -2.42 32.61 -6.74
N LEU A 16 -1.73 32.39 -7.87
CA LEU A 16 -1.53 33.45 -8.85
C LEU A 16 -0.95 32.88 -10.16
N LEU A 17 -1.74 32.95 -11.23
CA LEU A 17 -1.28 32.87 -12.60
C LEU A 17 -0.60 34.21 -12.92
N VAL A 18 0.71 34.21 -13.22
CA VAL A 18 1.42 35.39 -13.73
C VAL A 18 1.90 35.07 -15.14
N ILE A 19 1.19 35.59 -16.14
CA ILE A 19 1.63 35.64 -17.54
C ILE A 19 1.79 37.12 -17.89
N ALA A 20 3.05 37.57 -17.96
CA ALA A 20 3.53 38.77 -18.66
C ALA A 20 5.05 38.78 -18.41
N GLY A 21 5.97 38.64 -19.35
CA GLY A 21 6.00 39.14 -20.72
C GLY A 21 7.22 40.05 -20.83
N SER A 22 8.30 39.60 -21.48
CA SER A 22 9.42 40.44 -21.94
C SER A 22 10.20 39.66 -22.99
N VAL A 23 10.12 40.15 -24.23
CA VAL A 23 10.95 39.74 -25.36
C VAL A 23 12.37 40.28 -25.17
N GLY A 24 13.36 39.39 -25.24
CA GLY A 24 14.78 39.71 -25.32
C GLY A 24 15.43 38.71 -26.28
N TRP A 25 16.08 39.24 -27.31
CA TRP A 25 16.64 38.53 -28.45
C TRP A 25 17.94 37.77 -28.12
N ALA A 26 18.26 36.82 -29.01
CA ALA A 26 19.51 36.08 -29.18
C ALA A 26 19.75 34.98 -28.12
N GLU A 27 20.06 33.73 -28.47
CA GLU A 27 20.65 33.16 -29.67
C GLU A 27 20.16 31.71 -29.82
N ALA A 28 19.93 31.30 -31.07
CA ALA A 28 19.49 29.95 -31.41
C ALA A 28 20.59 28.94 -31.06
N THR A 29 20.53 28.39 -29.85
CA THR A 29 20.98 27.02 -29.61
C THR A 29 19.77 26.15 -29.82
N ASP A 30 19.83 25.29 -30.85
CA ASP A 30 18.90 24.19 -31.10
C ASP A 30 18.99 23.21 -29.91
N ALA A 31 18.39 23.60 -28.79
CA ALA A 31 18.17 22.74 -27.66
C ALA A 31 16.87 22.02 -27.97
N GLN A 32 17.01 20.89 -28.67
CA GLN A 32 15.97 19.89 -28.83
C GLN A 32 15.23 19.75 -27.49
N PRO A 33 13.92 20.04 -27.42
CA PRO A 33 13.19 19.90 -26.17
C PRO A 33 13.11 18.41 -25.89
N HIS A 34 14.05 17.91 -25.10
CA HIS A 34 13.80 16.75 -24.27
C HIS A 34 12.68 17.21 -23.33
N ALA A 35 11.44 17.02 -23.77
CA ALA A 35 10.31 16.96 -22.88
C ALA A 35 10.75 16.10 -21.68
N PRO A 36 10.57 16.54 -20.43
CA PRO A 36 10.80 15.65 -19.32
C PRO A 36 9.92 14.44 -19.60
N ALA A 37 10.55 13.30 -19.89
CA ALA A 37 9.85 12.03 -19.88
C ALA A 37 9.18 12.02 -18.51
N ALA A 38 7.84 11.96 -18.50
CA ALA A 38 7.14 11.63 -17.28
C ALA A 38 7.82 10.37 -16.79
N ALA A 39 8.51 10.44 -15.65
CA ALA A 39 9.02 9.25 -15.02
C ALA A 39 7.78 8.41 -14.77
N GLU A 40 7.56 7.40 -15.60
CA GLU A 40 6.65 6.31 -15.31
C GLU A 40 7.20 5.76 -13.99
N SER A 41 6.56 6.16 -12.90
CA SER A 41 6.86 5.61 -11.59
C SER A 41 6.47 4.15 -11.70
N GLU A 42 7.45 3.28 -11.92
CA GLU A 42 7.24 1.84 -11.92
C GLU A 42 6.54 1.51 -10.60
N ALA A 43 5.36 0.89 -10.70
CA ALA A 43 4.58 0.54 -9.52
C ALA A 43 5.40 -0.45 -8.69
N GLU A 44 5.54 -0.18 -7.39
CA GLU A 44 6.25 -1.08 -6.50
C GLU A 44 5.58 -2.46 -6.51
N PRO A 45 6.36 -3.56 -6.55
CA PRO A 45 5.80 -4.90 -6.54
C PRO A 45 4.98 -5.12 -5.27
N SER A 46 3.79 -5.67 -5.43
CA SER A 46 2.82 -5.78 -4.35
C SER A 46 1.85 -6.94 -4.55
N PHE A 47 1.26 -7.37 -3.45
CA PHE A 47 0.18 -8.36 -3.42
C PHE A 47 -0.92 -7.84 -2.48
N GLU A 48 -2.10 -8.44 -2.58
CA GLU A 48 -3.24 -8.11 -1.73
C GLU A 48 -3.46 -9.17 -0.64
N VAL A 49 -3.85 -8.72 0.53
CA VAL A 49 -4.30 -9.57 1.63
C VAL A 49 -5.78 -9.28 1.85
N CYS A 50 -6.63 -10.26 1.59
CA CYS A 50 -8.07 -10.16 1.73
C CYS A 50 -8.56 -11.02 2.89
N ALA A 51 -9.34 -10.43 3.79
CA ALA A 51 -10.05 -11.17 4.82
C ALA A 51 -11.46 -11.50 4.30
N GLU A 52 -11.62 -12.62 3.62
CA GLU A 52 -12.92 -13.06 3.08
C GLU A 52 -13.76 -13.84 4.12
N GLY A 53 -13.13 -14.34 5.19
CA GLY A 53 -13.81 -14.94 6.34
C GLY A 53 -14.36 -13.92 7.35
N ASP A 54 -14.82 -14.41 8.50
CA ASP A 54 -15.41 -13.59 9.57
C ASP A 54 -14.38 -12.85 10.44
N TYR A 55 -13.09 -13.14 10.26
CA TYR A 55 -12.00 -12.62 11.10
C TYR A 55 -11.12 -11.63 10.33
N PRO A 56 -10.65 -10.54 10.96
CA PRO A 56 -9.58 -9.74 10.40
C PRO A 56 -8.34 -10.58 10.15
N ALA A 57 -7.63 -10.31 9.05
CA ALA A 57 -6.48 -11.10 8.64
C ALA A 57 -5.26 -10.21 8.34
N TYR A 58 -4.07 -10.75 8.55
CA TYR A 58 -2.82 -10.13 8.15
C TYR A 58 -1.79 -11.21 7.80
N VAL A 59 -0.74 -10.82 7.08
CA VAL A 59 0.40 -11.70 6.83
C VAL A 59 1.63 -11.27 7.63
N LEU A 60 2.40 -12.24 8.08
CA LEU A 60 3.68 -12.07 8.74
C LEU A 60 4.77 -12.62 7.82
N PHE A 61 5.79 -11.83 7.56
CA PHE A 61 7.03 -12.29 6.94
C PHE A 61 7.91 -12.87 8.05
N PRO A 62 8.14 -14.19 8.10
CA PRO A 62 8.80 -14.84 9.23
C PRO A 62 10.28 -14.43 9.35
N GLU A 63 10.95 -14.16 8.23
CA GLU A 63 12.35 -13.78 8.19
C GLU A 63 12.60 -12.39 8.79
N THR A 64 11.81 -11.39 8.37
CA THR A 64 11.98 -10.00 8.82
C THR A 64 11.11 -9.66 10.03
N ARG A 65 10.16 -10.53 10.40
CA ARG A 65 9.10 -10.28 11.37
C ARG A 65 8.22 -9.07 11.02
N ALA A 66 8.28 -8.60 9.78
CA ALA A 66 7.40 -7.54 9.28
C ALA A 66 5.97 -8.07 9.17
N LYS A 67 5.00 -7.22 9.49
CA LYS A 67 3.58 -7.52 9.36
C LYS A 67 2.97 -6.60 8.33
N SER A 68 2.03 -7.13 7.55
CA SER A 68 1.18 -6.28 6.73
C SER A 68 0.24 -5.43 7.58
N ALA A 69 -0.41 -4.48 6.93
CA ALA A 69 -1.66 -3.94 7.45
C ALA A 69 -2.68 -5.08 7.68
N THR A 70 -3.60 -4.88 8.62
CA THR A 70 -4.66 -5.85 8.90
C THR A 70 -5.88 -5.55 8.03
N ALA A 71 -6.26 -6.51 7.18
CA ALA A 71 -7.52 -6.51 6.46
C ALA A 71 -8.67 -6.79 7.43
N GLN A 72 -9.72 -5.96 7.37
CA GLN A 72 -10.97 -6.23 8.10
C GLN A 72 -11.85 -7.21 7.30
N PRO A 73 -12.78 -7.94 7.93
CA PRO A 73 -13.70 -8.84 7.23
C PRO A 73 -14.40 -8.16 6.04
N GLY A 74 -14.35 -8.81 4.88
CA GLY A 74 -14.87 -8.31 3.60
C GLY A 74 -14.01 -7.23 2.92
N THR A 75 -12.78 -7.00 3.37
CA THR A 75 -11.87 -5.99 2.80
C THR A 75 -10.52 -6.58 2.42
N CYS A 76 -9.81 -5.86 1.55
CA CYS A 76 -8.45 -6.18 1.13
C CYS A 76 -7.51 -5.02 1.45
N VAL A 77 -6.24 -5.35 1.72
CA VAL A 77 -5.15 -4.39 1.89
C VAL A 77 -3.98 -4.77 0.99
N THR A 78 -3.35 -3.77 0.39
CA THR A 78 -2.17 -3.97 -0.45
C THR A 78 -0.91 -3.96 0.41
N GLN A 79 -0.02 -4.92 0.16
CA GLN A 79 1.28 -5.03 0.78
C GLN A 79 2.37 -5.02 -0.30
N THR A 80 3.35 -4.14 -0.16
CA THR A 80 4.51 -4.10 -1.05
C THR A 80 5.57 -5.11 -0.62
N VAL A 81 6.33 -5.62 -1.59
CA VAL A 81 7.51 -6.45 -1.40
C VAL A 81 8.72 -5.77 -2.05
N ALA A 82 9.92 -6.30 -1.81
CA ALA A 82 11.14 -5.68 -2.34
C ALA A 82 11.31 -5.93 -3.84
N ASP A 83 10.99 -7.14 -4.32
CA ASP A 83 11.30 -7.59 -5.68
C ASP A 83 10.15 -8.42 -6.25
N ALA A 84 9.68 -8.07 -7.45
CA ALA A 84 8.69 -8.88 -8.19
C ALA A 84 9.30 -10.23 -8.57
N GLY A 85 8.51 -11.32 -8.48
CA GLY A 85 8.94 -12.64 -8.92
C GLY A 85 9.86 -13.39 -7.94
N THR A 86 10.20 -12.77 -6.81
CA THR A 86 10.89 -13.45 -5.70
C THR A 86 9.86 -14.00 -4.73
N ALA A 87 9.79 -15.32 -4.57
CA ALA A 87 8.90 -15.94 -3.58
C ALA A 87 9.36 -15.59 -2.16
N TYR A 88 8.49 -14.92 -1.40
CA TYR A 88 8.67 -14.59 0.01
C TYR A 88 7.83 -15.53 0.85
N PRO A 89 8.42 -16.27 1.81
CA PRO A 89 7.64 -17.06 2.74
C PRO A 89 6.76 -16.13 3.59
N ILE A 90 5.51 -16.51 3.80
CA ILE A 90 4.53 -15.78 4.59
C ILE A 90 3.78 -16.73 5.52
N GLN A 91 3.29 -16.15 6.61
CA GLN A 91 2.35 -16.80 7.51
C GLN A 91 1.08 -15.97 7.56
N VAL A 92 -0.05 -16.58 7.21
CA VAL A 92 -1.37 -15.97 7.22
C VAL A 92 -1.96 -16.13 8.61
N TYR A 93 -2.35 -15.02 9.23
CA TYR A 93 -2.95 -15.01 10.57
C TYR A 93 -4.34 -14.39 10.53
N GLY A 94 -5.26 -14.98 11.30
CA GLY A 94 -6.52 -14.37 11.67
C GLY A 94 -6.46 -13.77 13.07
N LEU A 95 -7.39 -12.87 13.39
CA LEU A 95 -7.52 -12.25 14.70
C LEU A 95 -8.90 -12.55 15.31
N ASP A 96 -8.93 -13.34 16.39
CA ASP A 96 -10.11 -13.45 17.25
C ASP A 96 -10.04 -12.38 18.34
N GLY A 97 -10.72 -11.26 18.09
CA GLY A 97 -10.57 -10.02 18.85
C GLY A 97 -9.14 -9.48 18.73
N THR A 98 -8.32 -9.68 19.77
CA THR A 98 -6.90 -9.29 19.80
C THR A 98 -5.94 -10.48 19.75
N THR A 99 -6.47 -11.70 19.71
CA THR A 99 -5.67 -12.93 19.78
C THR A 99 -5.38 -13.43 18.37
N PRO A 100 -4.10 -13.49 17.95
CA PRO A 100 -3.75 -14.04 16.65
C PRO A 100 -3.83 -15.57 16.65
N PHE A 101 -4.33 -16.13 15.57
CA PHE A 101 -4.30 -17.57 15.28
C PHE A 101 -3.75 -17.82 13.88
N LEU A 102 -2.93 -18.86 13.72
CA LEU A 102 -2.35 -19.21 12.44
C LEU A 102 -3.43 -19.83 11.54
N ILE A 103 -3.63 -19.24 10.37
CA ILE A 103 -4.48 -19.77 9.30
C ILE A 103 -3.64 -20.67 8.38
N GLY A 104 -2.38 -20.33 8.12
CA GLY A 104 -1.47 -21.21 7.41
C GLY A 104 -0.20 -20.52 6.95
N ASP A 105 0.62 -21.25 6.21
CA ASP A 105 1.90 -20.81 5.67
C ASP A 105 1.85 -20.90 4.14
N ASP A 106 2.43 -19.92 3.46
CA ASP A 106 2.53 -19.90 1.99
C ASP A 106 3.74 -19.10 1.50
N GLU A 107 3.86 -18.90 0.19
CA GLU A 107 4.81 -18.01 -0.46
C GLU A 107 4.10 -17.03 -1.41
N VAL A 108 4.58 -15.78 -1.49
CA VAL A 108 4.08 -14.76 -2.43
C VAL A 108 5.24 -14.08 -3.17
N ALA A 109 5.08 -13.82 -4.45
CA ALA A 109 6.05 -13.16 -5.33
C ALA A 109 5.78 -11.67 -5.59
N GLY A 110 4.65 -11.11 -5.11
CA GLY A 110 4.36 -9.68 -5.22
C GLY A 110 4.05 -9.22 -6.65
N GLU A 111 3.52 -10.12 -7.47
CA GLU A 111 3.14 -9.87 -8.87
C GLU A 111 1.63 -9.63 -9.02
N GLY A 112 1.02 -8.92 -8.06
CA GLY A 112 -0.43 -8.71 -8.02
C GLY A 112 -1.23 -9.91 -7.50
N GLU A 113 -0.56 -10.87 -6.87
CA GLU A 113 -1.19 -12.02 -6.22
C GLU A 113 -2.14 -11.58 -5.10
N GLN A 114 -3.06 -12.47 -4.75
CA GLN A 114 -4.04 -12.22 -3.70
C GLN A 114 -4.08 -13.37 -2.70
N VAL A 115 -3.75 -13.06 -1.45
CA VAL A 115 -3.90 -13.95 -0.29
C VAL A 115 -5.31 -13.79 0.26
N ARG A 116 -6.17 -14.79 0.07
CA ARG A 116 -7.55 -14.82 0.56
C ARG A 116 -7.65 -15.68 1.80
N ALA A 117 -7.80 -15.03 2.95
CA ALA A 117 -7.99 -15.70 4.23
C ALA A 117 -9.49 -15.95 4.49
N THR A 118 -9.88 -17.23 4.47
CA THR A 118 -11.25 -17.71 4.73
C THR A 118 -11.35 -18.45 6.08
N GLY A 119 -10.21 -18.88 6.62
CA GLY A 119 -10.10 -19.76 7.76
C GLY A 119 -10.56 -19.20 9.10
N THR A 120 -10.90 -20.12 9.99
CA THR A 120 -11.27 -19.85 11.39
C THR A 120 -10.28 -20.50 12.35
N THR A 121 -10.44 -20.26 13.65
CA THR A 121 -9.65 -20.92 14.70
C THR A 121 -9.82 -22.44 14.72
N GLU A 122 -10.97 -22.96 14.28
CA GLU A 122 -11.31 -24.39 14.28
C GLU A 122 -11.08 -25.06 12.91
N ALA A 123 -11.11 -24.27 11.84
CA ALA A 123 -10.92 -24.72 10.46
C ALA A 123 -10.07 -23.67 9.70
N PRO A 124 -8.73 -23.69 9.88
CA PRO A 124 -7.84 -22.80 9.14
C PRO A 124 -7.89 -23.12 7.64
N ASP A 125 -8.03 -22.09 6.81
CA ASP A 125 -8.17 -22.19 5.35
C ASP A 125 -7.75 -20.88 4.68
N TRP A 126 -7.08 -20.96 3.54
CA TRP A 126 -6.66 -19.81 2.75
C TRP A 126 -6.34 -20.23 1.32
N VAL A 127 -6.36 -19.27 0.39
CA VAL A 127 -6.01 -19.47 -1.03
C VAL A 127 -5.14 -18.33 -1.54
N THR A 128 -4.07 -18.63 -2.29
CA THR A 128 -3.35 -17.67 -3.13
C THR A 128 -3.74 -17.83 -4.59
N ALA A 129 -3.94 -16.71 -5.27
CA ALA A 129 -4.37 -16.64 -6.67
C ALA A 129 -3.74 -15.45 -7.39
#